data_AF-A0A183DF74-F1
#
_entry.id   AF-A0A183DF74-F1
#
_cell.length_a   1.000
_cell.length_b   1.000
_cell.length_c   1.000
_cell.angle_alpha   90.00
_cell.angle_beta   90.00
_cell.angle_gamma   90.00
#
_symmetry.space_group_name_H-M   'P 1'
#
loop_
_entity.id
_entity.type
_entity.pdbx_description
1 polymer ?
#
loop_
_entity_poly.entity_id
_entity_poly.type
_entity_poly.pdbx_seq_one_letter_code
_entity_poly.pdbx_strand_id
1 'polypeptide(L)'
;MKMLDSCDRWHYRGREVDKSFLYDIVANISDSIDVDKFDYLLRDSRHADIAIPFNQRSLDRIFAWMRVLDVEEQGRRFRRICYAHKVADEINNVGQSRCFLFDRLYNHQSVRAYEYM
;
A
#
# COMPACT_ATOMS: atom_id res chain seq x y z
N MET A 1 -4.09 13.16 0.97
CA MET A 1 -3.53 14.06 -0.07
C MET A 1 -4.21 13.69 -1.38
N LYS A 2 -4.92 14.61 -2.02
CA LYS A 2 -5.68 14.34 -3.25
C LYS A 2 -4.71 14.42 -4.44
N MET A 3 -4.89 13.58 -5.46
CA MET A 3 -4.14 13.68 -6.73
C MET A 3 -4.42 15.00 -7.48
N LEU A 4 -5.42 15.75 -6.99
CA LEU A 4 -5.89 17.02 -7.51
C LEU A 4 -5.74 18.13 -6.44
N ASP A 5 -5.38 19.31 -6.90
CA ASP A 5 -5.31 20.54 -6.10
C ASP A 5 -6.69 21.03 -5.66
N SER A 6 -6.72 22.02 -4.76
CA SER A 6 -7.94 22.74 -4.38
C SER A 6 -8.67 23.42 -5.56
N CYS A 7 -7.98 23.66 -6.67
CA CYS A 7 -8.53 24.18 -7.93
C CYS A 7 -8.83 23.06 -8.94
N ASP A 8 -8.88 21.80 -8.51
CA ASP A 8 -9.10 20.64 -9.36
C ASP A 8 -8.07 20.57 -10.50
N ARG A 9 -6.78 20.71 -10.19
CA ARG A 9 -5.69 20.60 -11.18
C ARG A 9 -4.76 19.47 -10.79
N TRP A 10 -4.09 18.90 -11.78
CA TRP A 10 -3.04 17.92 -11.52
C TRP A 10 -1.96 18.52 -10.61
N HIS A 11 -1.85 18.00 -9.38
CA HIS A 11 -0.99 18.57 -8.33
C HIS A 11 0.50 18.36 -8.63
N TYR A 12 0.86 17.23 -9.26
CA TYR A 12 2.25 16.84 -9.42
C TYR A 12 2.91 17.54 -10.61
N ARG A 13 4.13 18.05 -10.41
CA ARG A 13 4.88 18.75 -11.47
C ARG A 13 5.91 17.89 -12.21
N GLY A 14 6.27 16.72 -11.67
CA GLY A 14 7.36 15.89 -12.22
C GLY A 14 6.96 14.99 -13.39
N ARG A 15 5.67 14.64 -13.50
CA ARG A 15 5.11 13.75 -14.54
C ARG A 15 3.70 14.20 -14.87
N GLU A 16 3.29 13.97 -16.11
CA GLU A 16 1.92 14.23 -16.58
C GLU A 16 0.93 13.18 -16.05
N VAL A 17 -0.37 13.45 -16.26
CA VAL A 17 -1.49 12.61 -15.79
C VAL A 17 -1.46 11.21 -16.41
N ASP A 18 -0.93 11.06 -17.62
CA ASP A 18 -0.75 9.76 -18.31
C ASP A 18 0.11 8.75 -17.53
N LYS A 19 0.95 9.26 -16.62
CA LYS A 19 1.85 8.49 -15.75
C LYS A 19 1.44 8.59 -14.28
N SER A 20 0.18 8.89 -14.00
CA SER A 20 -0.33 9.00 -12.63
C SER A 20 -0.12 7.72 -11.80
N PHE A 21 -0.15 6.55 -12.43
CA PHE A 21 0.05 5.25 -11.76
C PHE A 21 1.41 5.10 -11.08
N LEU A 22 2.42 5.90 -11.48
CA LEU A 22 3.74 5.87 -10.84
C LEU A 22 3.68 6.32 -9.38
N TYR A 23 2.71 7.17 -9.02
CA TYR A 23 2.53 7.64 -7.65
C TYR A 23 1.90 6.58 -6.73
N ASP A 24 1.31 5.52 -7.30
CA ASP A 24 0.77 4.40 -6.53
C ASP A 24 1.89 3.41 -6.09
N ILE A 25 3.10 3.48 -6.67
CA ILE A 25 4.14 2.47 -6.45
C ILE A 25 4.80 2.63 -5.07
N VAL A 26 5.26 3.84 -4.74
CA VAL A 26 6.17 4.07 -3.60
C VAL A 26 5.43 4.56 -2.36
N ALA A 27 4.54 5.54 -2.50
CA ALA A 27 3.84 6.17 -1.38
C ALA A 27 2.38 6.41 -1.77
N ASN A 28 1.57 5.35 -1.66
CA ASN A 28 0.18 5.38 -2.10
C ASN A 28 -0.71 5.92 -0.98
N ILE A 29 -1.07 7.20 -1.07
CA ILE A 29 -1.92 7.84 -0.03
C ILE A 29 -3.40 7.49 -0.21
N SER A 30 -3.83 7.04 -1.38
CA SER A 30 -5.24 6.69 -1.62
C SER A 30 -5.61 5.38 -0.93
N ASP A 31 -4.91 4.30 -1.27
CA ASP A 31 -5.27 2.95 -0.82
C ASP A 31 -4.26 2.39 0.19
N SER A 32 -3.13 3.08 0.41
CA SER A 32 -2.04 2.59 1.26
C SER A 32 -1.50 1.22 0.83
N ILE A 33 -1.58 0.89 -0.46
CA ILE A 33 -0.94 -0.29 -1.03
C ILE A 33 0.26 0.20 -1.86
N ASP A 34 1.46 0.01 -1.30
CA ASP A 34 2.74 0.43 -1.88
C ASP A 34 3.82 -0.61 -1.58
N VAL A 35 4.94 -0.52 -2.30
CA VAL A 35 6.06 -1.47 -2.15
C VAL A 35 6.75 -1.35 -0.79
N ASP A 36 6.72 -0.16 -0.18
CA ASP A 36 7.19 0.06 1.20
C ASP A 36 6.42 -0.83 2.17
N LYS A 37 5.08 -0.87 2.04
CA LYS A 37 4.23 -1.77 2.84
C LYS A 37 4.61 -3.23 2.73
N PHE A 38 4.79 -3.69 1.50
CA PHE A 38 5.07 -5.09 1.26
C PHE A 38 6.42 -5.50 1.87
N ASP A 39 7.43 -4.66 1.72
CA ASP A 39 8.76 -4.92 2.25
C ASP A 39 8.76 -4.98 3.78
N TYR A 40 8.28 -3.93 4.47
CA TYR A 40 8.37 -3.92 5.94
C TYR A 40 7.50 -5.00 6.58
N LEU A 41 6.32 -5.32 6.03
CA LEU A 41 5.46 -6.36 6.61
C LEU A 41 6.15 -7.74 6.58
N LEU A 42 6.76 -8.10 5.45
CA LEU A 42 7.48 -9.38 5.32
C LEU A 42 8.77 -9.37 6.16
N ARG A 43 9.49 -8.25 6.15
CA ARG A 43 10.72 -8.08 6.92
C ARG A 43 10.46 -8.18 8.42
N ASP A 44 9.51 -7.43 8.95
CA ASP A 44 9.28 -7.31 10.38
C ASP A 44 8.66 -8.59 10.93
N SER A 45 7.72 -9.20 10.19
CA SER A 45 7.21 -10.54 10.51
C SER A 45 8.34 -11.58 10.65
N ARG A 46 9.29 -11.57 9.71
CA ARG A 46 10.43 -12.50 9.71
C ARG A 46 11.38 -12.28 10.88
N HIS A 47 11.71 -11.04 11.21
CA HIS A 47 12.68 -10.73 12.26
C HIS A 47 12.08 -10.81 13.67
N ALA A 48 10.78 -10.51 13.81
CA ALA A 48 10.07 -10.65 15.08
C ALA A 48 9.57 -12.09 15.35
N ASP A 49 9.70 -12.99 14.37
CA ASP A 49 9.14 -14.35 14.38
C ASP A 49 7.61 -14.37 14.65
N ILE A 50 6.90 -13.41 14.03
CA ILE A 50 5.45 -13.24 14.16
C ILE A 50 4.81 -13.63 12.84
N ALA A 51 4.08 -14.74 12.83
CA ALA A 51 3.35 -15.18 11.64
C ALA A 51 2.22 -14.21 11.29
N ILE A 52 2.17 -13.80 10.01
CA ILE A 52 1.11 -12.96 9.45
C ILE A 52 0.49 -13.62 8.21
N PRO A 53 -0.77 -13.31 7.85
CA PRO A 53 -1.41 -13.82 6.64
C PRO A 53 -0.69 -13.42 5.33
N PHE A 54 -0.04 -12.26 5.31
CA PHE A 54 0.70 -11.78 4.14
C PHE A 54 2.10 -12.41 4.06
N ASN A 55 2.36 -13.17 3.00
CA ASN A 55 3.63 -13.87 2.80
C ASN A 55 4.17 -13.63 1.38
N GLN A 56 5.39 -14.13 1.13
CA GLN A 56 6.06 -13.98 -0.17
C GLN A 56 5.21 -14.48 -1.35
N ARG A 57 4.49 -15.60 -1.16
CA ARG A 57 3.62 -16.15 -2.21
C ARG A 57 2.43 -15.24 -2.51
N SER A 58 1.86 -14.60 -1.49
CA SER A 58 0.82 -13.59 -1.66
C SER A 58 1.35 -12.40 -2.47
N LEU A 59 2.56 -11.93 -2.18
CA LEU A 59 3.22 -10.85 -2.94
C LEU A 59 3.45 -11.24 -4.41
N ASP A 60 3.98 -12.43 -4.68
CA ASP A 60 4.22 -12.91 -6.04
C ASP A 60 2.91 -12.99 -6.85
N ARG A 61 1.82 -13.42 -6.20
CA ARG A 61 0.48 -13.43 -6.82
C ARG A 61 -0.03 -12.03 -7.12
N ILE A 62 0.13 -11.08 -6.20
CA ILE A 62 -0.27 -9.69 -6.40
C ILE A 62 0.47 -9.13 -7.62
N PHE A 63 1.79 -9.29 -7.71
CA PHE A 63 2.59 -8.79 -8.83
C PHE A 63 2.23 -9.46 -10.17
N ALA A 64 1.95 -10.77 -10.19
CA ALA A 64 1.53 -11.45 -11.40
C ALA A 64 0.21 -10.88 -11.98
N TRP A 65 -0.71 -10.49 -11.10
CA TRP A 65 -2.07 -10.06 -11.43
C TRP A 65 -2.32 -8.55 -11.29
N MET A 66 -1.26 -7.76 -11.25
CA MET A 66 -1.29 -6.29 -11.23
C MET A 66 -1.27 -5.72 -12.66
N ARG A 67 -2.14 -4.76 -12.99
CA ARG A 67 -2.16 -4.07 -14.29
C ARG A 67 -2.49 -2.58 -14.11
N VAL A 68 -2.03 -1.75 -15.04
CA VAL A 68 -2.42 -0.34 -15.09
C VAL A 68 -3.71 -0.22 -15.90
N LEU A 69 -4.73 0.39 -15.31
CA LEU A 69 -6.02 0.63 -15.95
C LEU A 69 -6.37 2.10 -15.90
N ASP A 70 -7.15 2.55 -16.89
CA ASP A 70 -7.76 3.88 -16.87
C ASP A 70 -8.98 3.83 -15.93
N VAL A 71 -8.96 4.65 -14.88
CA VAL A 71 -9.99 4.80 -13.86
C VAL A 71 -10.55 6.20 -13.95
N GLU A 72 -11.88 6.33 -13.88
CA GLU A 72 -12.54 7.62 -13.85
C GLU A 72 -12.87 8.02 -12.41
N GLU A 73 -12.22 9.07 -11.91
CA GLU A 73 -12.49 9.67 -10.60
C GLU A 73 -12.89 11.13 -10.80
N GLN A 74 -14.01 11.53 -10.20
CA GLN A 74 -14.45 12.94 -10.20
C GLN A 74 -14.58 13.54 -11.62
N GLY A 75 -14.97 12.72 -12.61
CA GLY A 75 -15.14 13.12 -14.00
C GLY A 75 -13.82 13.26 -14.80
N ARG A 76 -12.70 12.72 -14.28
CA ARG A 76 -11.40 12.70 -14.95
C ARG A 76 -10.84 11.30 -15.04
N ARG A 77 -10.16 11.03 -16.15
CA ARG A 77 -9.45 9.77 -16.39
C ARG A 77 -8.03 9.84 -15.83
N PHE A 78 -7.73 8.92 -14.91
CA PHE A 78 -6.40 8.68 -14.37
C PHE A 78 -5.97 7.26 -14.69
N ARG A 79 -4.66 7.02 -14.77
CA ARG A 79 -4.13 5.67 -14.76
C ARG A 79 -3.79 5.27 -13.34
N ARG A 80 -4.34 4.17 -12.87
CA ARG A 80 -4.02 3.61 -11.54
C ARG A 80 -3.57 2.17 -11.65
N ILE A 81 -2.80 1.75 -10.66
CA ILE A 81 -2.48 0.34 -10.47
C ILE A 81 -3.74 -0.36 -9.96
N CYS A 82 -4.16 -1.41 -10.65
CA CYS A 82 -5.31 -2.23 -10.30
C CYS A 82 -4.92 -3.70 -10.19
N TYR A 83 -5.64 -4.41 -9.35
CA TYR A 83 -5.43 -5.83 -9.07
C TYR A 83 -6.62 -6.64 -9.58
N ALA A 84 -6.36 -7.86 -10.08
CA ALA A 84 -7.45 -8.75 -10.50
C ALA A 84 -8.36 -9.11 -9.31
N HIS A 85 -9.66 -9.20 -9.54
CA HIS A 85 -10.64 -9.53 -8.48
C HIS A 85 -10.30 -10.82 -7.71
N LYS A 86 -9.74 -11.83 -8.37
CA LYS A 86 -9.33 -13.10 -7.73
C LYS A 86 -8.16 -12.99 -6.76
N VAL A 87 -7.46 -11.85 -6.72
CA VAL A 87 -6.40 -11.58 -5.72
C VAL A 87 -6.86 -10.63 -4.61
N ALA A 88 -8.17 -10.36 -4.50
CA ALA A 88 -8.72 -9.45 -3.51
C ALA A 88 -8.40 -9.89 -2.07
N ASP A 89 -8.45 -11.20 -1.79
CA ASP A 89 -8.13 -11.73 -0.47
C ASP A 89 -6.66 -11.51 -0.10
N GLU A 90 -5.74 -11.66 -1.06
CA GLU A 90 -4.32 -11.39 -0.84
C GLU A 90 -4.05 -9.90 -0.55
N ILE A 91 -4.79 -8.99 -1.20
CA ILE A 91 -4.72 -7.55 -0.89
C ILE A 91 -5.27 -7.28 0.51
N ASN A 92 -6.40 -7.88 0.87
CA ASN A 92 -6.97 -7.75 2.23
C ASN A 92 -6.01 -8.25 3.31
N ASN A 93 -5.28 -9.34 3.05
CA ASN A 93 -4.29 -9.89 3.95
C ASN A 93 -3.16 -8.89 4.28
N VAL A 94 -2.82 -7.97 3.37
CA VAL A 94 -1.84 -6.89 3.62
C VAL A 94 -2.33 -5.98 4.76
N GLY A 95 -3.57 -5.53 4.68
CA GLY A 95 -4.19 -4.68 5.70
C GLY A 95 -4.34 -5.40 7.05
N GLN A 96 -4.78 -6.66 7.03
CA GLN A 96 -4.90 -7.48 8.24
C GLN A 96 -3.54 -7.68 8.92
N SER A 97 -2.50 -7.99 8.14
CA SER A 97 -1.13 -8.18 8.65
C SER A 97 -0.58 -6.90 9.28
N ARG A 98 -0.88 -5.73 8.68
CA ARG A 98 -0.52 -4.44 9.26
C ARG A 98 -1.17 -4.22 10.62
N CYS A 99 -2.48 -4.43 10.74
CA CYS A 99 -3.18 -4.26 12.02
C CYS A 99 -2.61 -5.22 13.08
N PHE A 100 -2.35 -6.46 12.70
CA PHE A 100 -1.80 -7.46 13.60
C PHE A 100 -0.41 -7.11 14.12
N LEU A 101 0.51 -6.68 13.24
CA LEU A 101 1.85 -6.23 13.65
C LEU A 101 1.78 -4.92 14.45
N PHE A 102 0.85 -4.02 14.14
CA PHE A 102 0.64 -2.81 14.91
C PHE A 102 0.29 -3.12 16.36
N ASP A 103 -0.69 -4.00 16.59
CA ASP A 103 -1.14 -4.34 17.93
C ASP A 103 -0.11 -5.13 18.73
N ARG A 104 0.62 -6.06 18.09
CA ARG A 104 1.54 -6.98 18.78
C ARG A 104 2.97 -6.49 18.88
N LEU A 105 3.47 -5.79 17.87
CA LEU A 105 4.88 -5.42 17.75
C LEU A 105 5.07 -3.91 17.92
N TYR A 106 4.49 -3.11 17.03
CA TYR A 106 4.79 -1.67 16.98
C TYR A 106 4.25 -0.89 18.19
N ASN A 107 3.06 -1.25 18.68
CA ASN A 107 2.42 -0.60 19.82
C ASN A 107 2.63 -1.36 21.14
N HIS A 108 3.61 -2.28 21.19
CA HIS A 108 3.87 -3.07 22.39
C HIS A 108 4.22 -2.14 23.57
N GLN A 109 3.56 -2.33 24.71
CA GLN A 109 3.63 -1.40 25.84
C GLN A 109 5.06 -1.17 26.33
N SER A 110 5.87 -2.22 26.41
CA SER A 110 7.27 -2.10 26.82
C SER A 110 8.11 -1.33 25.80
N VAL A 111 7.88 -1.51 24.49
CA VAL A 111 8.62 -0.78 23.44
C VAL A 111 8.29 0.70 23.54
N ARG A 112 7.00 1.03 23.65
CA ARG A 112 6.56 2.41 23.84
C ARG A 112 7.10 3.06 25.10
N ALA A 113 7.19 2.31 26.20
CA ALA A 113 7.79 2.81 27.42
C ALA A 113 9.25 3.22 27.20
N TYR A 114 10.03 2.42 26.46
CA TYR A 114 11.40 2.77 26.09
C TYR A 114 11.50 3.93 25.10
N GLU A 115 10.54 4.10 24.18
CA GLU A 115 10.52 5.26 23.25
C GLU A 115 10.23 6.59 23.96
N TYR A 116 9.56 6.57 25.12
CA TYR A 116 9.29 7.76 25.93
C TYR A 116 10.42 8.13 26.88
N MET A 117 11.39 7.24 27.09
CA MET A 117 12.58 7.50 27.91
C MET A 117 13.63 8.30 27.12
#